data_AF-P75478-F1
#
_entry.id   AF-P75478-F1
#
_cell.length_a   1.000
_cell.length_b   1.000
_cell.length_c   1.000
_cell.angle_alpha   90.00
_cell.angle_beta   90.00
_cell.angle_gamma   90.00
#
_symmetry.space_group_name_H-M   'P 1'
#
loop_
_entity.id
_entity.type
_entity.pdbx_description
1 polymer ?
#
loop_
_entity_poly.entity_id
_entity_poly.type
_entity_poly.pdbx_seq_one_letter_code
_entity_poly.pdbx_strand_id
1 'polypeptide(L)'
;MITLIWCQDKHFGIGRDNTIPWKLTEANQHFYNTTKNQTVVMGYNTFQELGDKLTDHNVVVLSKKHFEELQNNTNIKVFNSIEKLLQHHFNRDLYVIGGKQIFHHFIELADRLIISVLPVDFKCNLRLKLGLDSFELMQEQQHSQFKVQYWHKKHPERLSFNVFLEDYNGTLPNLLELLIDKKFNLHQVDIAKITTQYLHLINTNLNKQAIEPITDYLVITSRIVEQKANNLLQINDIALDSDFLDNKLRDKLVAQLVEYKRYRESLDDFEKLRINRLAYFSKDNDFNRFIQTVDKSNTEPVKIEDELPNYVSVLKLHHAMNKLMQRWRAQFLANKNISIQELSIEQVQAEILATIKQFGYHSVSLKRVLLKVNHHISLMYFITAFVALLVLINNQIIDIEQTSFDDELYICLLDSSRIEQLQETPEAMVERAVKQRQEAQELARQVAREKAIANAQKREAYLKAKYGKDYLTREQFLKLSPEERAAHVAKMKQLKLVKNDNGRDN
;
A
#
# COMPACT_ATOMS: atom_id res chain seq x y z
N MET A 1 26.58 -1.84 10.17
CA MET A 1 26.23 -2.92 9.23
C MET A 1 25.79 -4.16 10.02
N ILE A 2 24.86 -4.97 9.49
CA ILE A 2 24.42 -6.22 10.10
C ILE A 2 24.93 -7.41 9.28
N THR A 3 25.72 -8.29 9.90
CA THR A 3 26.27 -9.50 9.28
C THR A 3 25.78 -10.73 10.02
N LEU A 4 25.23 -11.72 9.33
CA LEU A 4 24.96 -13.04 9.93
C LEU A 4 26.16 -13.93 9.70
N ILE A 5 26.60 -14.64 10.74
CA ILE A 5 27.71 -15.59 10.65
C ILE A 5 27.32 -16.92 11.29
N TRP A 6 27.47 -18.02 10.56
CA TRP A 6 27.22 -19.35 11.09
C TRP A 6 28.03 -20.44 10.38
N CYS A 7 28.08 -21.61 11.01
CA CYS A 7 28.66 -22.82 10.44
C CYS A 7 27.56 -23.87 10.27
N GLN A 8 27.53 -24.55 9.13
CA GLN A 8 26.53 -25.57 8.81
C GLN A 8 27.13 -26.79 8.12
N ASP A 9 26.50 -27.95 8.35
CA ASP A 9 26.80 -29.19 7.65
C ASP A 9 26.21 -29.22 6.21
N LYS A 10 26.51 -30.26 5.44
CA LYS A 10 26.04 -30.39 4.03
C LYS A 10 24.50 -30.44 3.88
N HIS A 11 23.77 -30.61 4.97
CA HIS A 11 22.31 -30.67 5.02
C HIS A 11 21.71 -29.55 5.89
N PHE A 12 22.40 -28.40 5.94
CA PHE A 12 21.98 -27.19 6.65
C PHE A 12 21.87 -27.36 8.17
N GLY A 13 22.49 -28.39 8.74
CA GLY A 13 22.53 -28.66 10.16
C GLY A 13 23.46 -27.69 10.88
N ILE A 14 22.98 -27.07 11.96
CA ILE A 14 23.75 -26.10 12.78
C ILE A 14 23.95 -26.56 14.22
N GLY A 15 23.30 -27.64 14.64
CA GLY A 15 23.37 -28.11 16.01
C GLY A 15 22.72 -29.47 16.22
N ARG A 16 23.19 -30.17 17.25
CA ARG A 16 22.63 -31.41 17.77
C ARG A 16 22.47 -31.30 19.28
N ASP A 17 21.26 -31.48 19.77
CA ASP A 17 20.95 -31.50 21.22
C ASP A 17 21.43 -30.22 21.94
N ASN A 18 21.17 -29.06 21.33
CA ASN A 18 21.62 -27.73 21.78
C ASN A 18 23.14 -27.53 21.85
N THR A 19 23.91 -28.34 21.09
CA THR A 19 25.37 -28.17 20.99
C THR A 19 25.86 -28.27 19.55
N ILE A 20 27.06 -27.74 19.28
CA ILE A 20 27.74 -27.92 18.00
C ILE A 20 28.36 -29.34 17.92
N PRO A 21 27.94 -30.21 16.98
CA PRO A 21 28.37 -31.62 16.96
C PRO A 21 29.76 -31.87 16.36
N TRP A 22 30.42 -30.83 15.84
CA TRP A 22 31.76 -30.91 15.28
C TRP A 22 32.77 -30.14 16.15
N LYS A 23 33.99 -30.66 16.22
CA LYS A 23 35.14 -29.95 16.79
C LYS A 23 36.06 -29.52 15.65
N LEU A 24 35.96 -28.25 15.26
CA LEU A 24 36.73 -27.70 14.14
C LEU A 24 37.43 -26.40 14.54
N THR A 25 38.69 -26.53 14.98
CA THR A 25 39.49 -25.41 15.49
C THR A 25 39.65 -24.29 14.47
N GLU A 26 39.86 -24.65 13.19
CA GLU A 26 40.04 -23.66 12.12
C GLU A 26 38.76 -22.82 11.90
N ALA A 27 37.57 -23.43 11.95
CA ALA A 27 36.30 -22.70 11.86
C ALA A 27 36.05 -21.81 13.09
N ASN A 28 36.43 -22.27 14.27
CA ASN A 28 36.34 -21.46 15.50
C ASN A 28 37.29 -20.25 15.45
N GLN A 29 38.50 -20.44 14.94
CA GLN A 29 39.47 -19.35 14.74
C GLN A 29 38.97 -18.36 13.69
N HIS A 30 38.40 -18.84 12.58
CA HIS A 30 37.78 -17.98 11.57
C HIS A 30 36.65 -17.13 12.17
N PHE A 31 35.72 -17.76 12.90
CA PHE A 31 34.64 -17.06 13.60
C PHE A 31 35.18 -16.01 14.58
N TYR A 32 36.13 -16.40 15.44
CA TYR A 32 36.70 -15.51 16.44
C TYR A 32 37.42 -14.33 15.79
N ASN A 33 38.30 -14.57 14.80
CA ASN A 33 39.03 -13.51 14.11
C ASN A 33 38.12 -12.56 13.34
N THR A 34 37.03 -13.07 12.78
CA THR A 34 36.04 -12.26 12.03
C THR A 34 35.22 -11.36 12.94
N THR A 35 34.88 -11.83 14.15
CA THR A 35 33.95 -11.15 15.06
C THR A 35 34.64 -10.42 16.21
N LYS A 36 35.94 -10.63 16.43
CA LYS A 36 36.71 -10.04 17.54
C LYS A 36 36.54 -8.53 17.57
N ASN A 37 36.34 -7.98 18.78
CA ASN A 37 36.09 -6.56 19.00
C ASN A 37 34.82 -6.03 18.30
N GLN A 38 33.88 -6.86 17.88
CA GLN A 38 32.59 -6.41 17.32
C GLN A 38 31.44 -6.63 18.31
N THR A 39 30.24 -6.19 17.95
CA THR A 39 29.03 -6.49 18.71
C THR A 39 28.46 -7.82 18.23
N VAL A 40 28.30 -8.79 19.13
CA VAL A 40 27.74 -10.11 18.79
C VAL A 40 26.34 -10.25 19.36
N VAL A 41 25.37 -10.56 18.51
CA VAL A 41 23.95 -10.71 18.86
C VAL A 41 23.58 -12.18 18.83
N MET A 42 23.04 -12.69 19.93
CA MET A 42 22.62 -14.09 20.03
C MET A 42 21.33 -14.27 20.85
N GLY A 43 20.74 -15.46 20.75
CA GLY A 43 19.62 -15.89 21.59
C GLY A 43 20.10 -16.52 22.90
N TYR A 44 19.17 -16.69 23.85
CA TYR A 44 19.47 -17.24 25.18
C TYR A 44 20.21 -18.58 25.15
N ASN A 45 19.75 -19.56 24.38
CA ASN A 45 20.38 -20.89 24.35
C ASN A 45 21.82 -20.83 23.81
N THR A 46 22.07 -20.01 22.78
CA THR A 46 23.41 -19.81 22.22
C THR A 46 24.33 -19.09 23.21
N PHE A 47 23.78 -18.13 23.97
CA PHE A 47 24.51 -17.47 25.05
C PHE A 47 24.92 -18.46 26.15
N GLN A 48 24.05 -19.39 26.56
CA GLN A 48 24.39 -20.42 27.54
C GLN A 48 25.52 -21.36 27.05
N GLU A 49 25.61 -21.62 25.75
CA GLU A 49 26.65 -22.50 25.18
C GLU A 49 28.00 -21.79 24.95
N LEU A 50 27.97 -20.53 24.52
CA LEU A 50 29.14 -19.82 23.97
C LEU A 50 29.52 -18.55 24.74
N GLY A 51 28.64 -17.99 25.56
CA GLY A 51 28.78 -16.67 26.18
C GLY A 51 30.10 -16.46 26.90
N ASP A 52 30.50 -17.44 27.74
CA ASP A 52 31.75 -17.37 28.53
C ASP A 52 33.03 -17.34 27.68
N LYS A 53 32.95 -17.74 26.39
CA LYS A 53 34.09 -17.76 25.46
C LYS A 53 34.23 -16.47 24.65
N LEU A 54 33.29 -15.53 24.76
CA LEU A 54 33.23 -14.30 23.97
C LEU A 54 33.72 -13.07 24.75
N THR A 55 34.84 -13.21 25.46
CA THR A 55 35.40 -12.18 26.36
C THR A 55 35.88 -10.92 25.63
N ASP A 56 36.22 -11.03 24.35
CA ASP A 56 36.74 -9.94 23.52
C ASP A 56 35.65 -9.30 22.63
N HIS A 57 34.38 -9.52 22.98
CA HIS A 57 33.22 -9.09 22.21
C HIS A 57 32.28 -8.23 23.05
N ASN A 58 31.55 -7.32 22.40
CA ASN A 58 30.42 -6.66 23.03
C ASN A 58 29.19 -7.57 22.89
N VAL A 59 28.90 -8.34 23.94
CA VAL A 59 27.87 -9.40 23.91
C VAL A 59 26.47 -8.82 24.09
N VAL A 60 25.59 -9.15 23.13
CA VAL A 60 24.18 -8.77 23.13
C VAL A 60 23.31 -10.03 23.11
N VAL A 61 22.42 -10.16 24.09
CA VAL A 61 21.49 -11.28 24.20
C VAL A 61 20.06 -10.82 23.96
N LEU A 62 19.39 -11.43 22.98
CA LEU A 62 17.97 -11.20 22.71
C LEU A 62 17.14 -12.30 23.37
N SER A 63 16.36 -11.94 24.39
CA SER A 63 15.48 -12.88 25.09
C SER A 63 14.27 -12.15 25.67
N LYS A 64 13.07 -12.69 25.41
CA LYS A 64 11.84 -12.24 26.09
C LYS A 64 11.67 -12.91 27.45
N LYS A 65 11.86 -14.24 27.50
CA LYS A 65 11.59 -15.07 28.67
C LYS A 65 12.62 -14.87 29.79
N HIS A 66 13.90 -14.71 29.44
CA HIS A 66 15.01 -14.58 30.38
C HIS A 66 15.53 -13.13 30.46
N PHE A 67 14.69 -12.16 30.10
CA PHE A 67 15.08 -10.75 30.06
C PHE A 67 15.50 -10.26 31.45
N GLU A 68 14.65 -10.45 32.45
CA GLU A 68 14.88 -10.00 33.83
C GLU A 68 16.08 -10.72 34.48
N GLU A 69 16.22 -12.03 34.25
CA GLU A 69 17.35 -12.84 34.74
C GLU A 69 18.71 -12.31 34.25
N LEU A 70 18.79 -11.99 32.96
CA LEU A 70 20.04 -11.58 32.33
C LEU A 70 20.39 -10.11 32.57
N GLN A 71 19.42 -9.25 32.92
CA GLN A 71 19.65 -7.81 33.12
C GLN A 71 20.65 -7.50 34.25
N ASN A 72 20.80 -8.40 35.22
CA ASN A 72 21.75 -8.23 36.33
C ASN A 72 23.21 -8.45 35.93
N ASN A 73 23.48 -8.97 34.72
CA ASN A 73 24.84 -9.23 34.25
C ASN A 73 25.43 -7.97 33.59
N THR A 74 26.43 -7.37 34.24
CA THR A 74 27.09 -6.13 33.77
C THR A 74 27.94 -6.31 32.52
N ASN A 75 28.27 -7.55 32.15
CA ASN A 75 29.17 -7.86 31.04
C ASN A 75 28.42 -8.05 29.70
N ILE A 76 27.09 -8.04 29.72
CA ILE A 76 26.26 -8.23 28.53
C ILE A 76 25.20 -7.14 28.43
N LYS A 77 24.72 -6.89 27.21
CA LYS A 77 23.50 -6.10 26.98
C LYS A 77 22.35 -7.03 26.63
N VAL A 78 21.17 -6.75 27.18
CA VAL A 78 20.00 -7.63 27.00
C VAL A 78 18.85 -6.83 26.40
N PHE A 79 18.20 -7.40 25.38
CA PHE A 79 17.00 -6.82 24.76
C PHE A 79 15.87 -7.84 24.75
N ASN A 80 14.62 -7.35 24.87
CA ASN A 80 13.41 -8.18 24.76
C ASN A 80 12.68 -8.04 23.41
N SER A 81 13.12 -7.16 22.52
CA SER A 81 12.63 -7.07 21.15
C SER A 81 13.73 -6.62 20.19
N ILE A 82 13.55 -6.96 18.91
CA ILE A 82 14.47 -6.56 17.85
C ILE A 82 14.38 -5.05 17.62
N GLU A 83 13.20 -4.42 17.73
CA GLU A 83 13.09 -2.96 17.57
C GLU A 83 13.99 -2.23 18.56
N LYS A 84 13.95 -2.58 19.84
CA LYS A 84 14.77 -1.93 20.86
C LYS A 84 16.26 -2.16 20.63
N LEU A 85 16.63 -3.35 20.15
CA LEU A 85 18.00 -3.64 19.76
C LEU A 85 18.44 -2.75 18.59
N LEU A 86 17.63 -2.64 17.54
CA LEU A 86 17.97 -1.83 16.36
C LEU A 86 17.94 -0.32 16.62
N GLN A 87 17.11 0.15 17.57
CA GLN A 87 17.10 1.54 18.04
C GLN A 87 18.32 1.88 18.90
N HIS A 88 18.98 0.87 19.48
CA HIS A 88 20.17 1.08 20.29
C HIS A 88 21.36 1.43 19.39
N HIS A 89 22.02 2.56 19.67
CA HIS A 89 23.22 2.95 18.95
C HIS A 89 24.41 2.08 19.38
N PHE A 90 24.93 1.29 18.43
CA PHE A 90 26.18 0.54 18.57
C PHE A 90 27.29 1.25 17.80
N ASN A 91 28.46 1.39 18.42
CA ASN A 91 29.64 2.01 17.79
C ASN A 91 30.46 1.03 16.92
N ARG A 92 29.94 -0.18 16.70
CA ARG A 92 30.63 -1.32 16.08
C ARG A 92 29.63 -2.07 15.22
N ASP A 93 30.12 -2.87 14.27
CA ASP A 93 29.25 -3.69 13.44
C ASP A 93 28.57 -4.80 14.26
N LEU A 94 27.36 -5.17 13.83
CA LEU A 94 26.55 -6.19 14.47
C LEU A 94 26.76 -7.52 13.74
N TYR A 95 27.25 -8.51 14.47
CA TYR A 95 27.37 -9.88 14.02
C TYR A 95 26.30 -10.72 14.72
N VAL A 96 25.33 -11.20 13.95
CA VAL A 96 24.29 -12.11 14.45
C VAL A 96 24.85 -13.52 14.36
N ILE A 97 24.99 -14.18 15.52
CA ILE A 97 25.66 -15.48 15.63
C ILE A 97 24.68 -16.63 15.95
N GLY A 98 23.38 -16.34 15.94
CA GLY A 98 22.30 -17.32 16.04
C GLY A 98 21.62 -17.38 17.41
N GLY A 99 20.89 -18.45 17.75
CA GLY A 99 20.61 -19.63 16.95
C GLY A 99 19.48 -19.45 15.92
N LYS A 100 18.86 -20.58 15.54
CA LYS A 100 17.86 -20.68 14.45
C LYS A 100 16.84 -19.54 14.45
N GLN A 101 16.16 -19.29 15.57
CA GLN A 101 15.13 -18.26 15.64
C GLN A 101 15.71 -16.87 15.36
N ILE A 102 16.86 -16.52 15.95
CA ILE A 102 17.49 -15.21 15.75
C ILE A 102 17.84 -15.03 14.27
N PHE A 103 18.43 -16.04 13.62
CA PHE A 103 18.74 -15.96 12.20
C PHE A 103 17.50 -15.71 11.32
N HIS A 104 16.37 -16.37 11.59
CA HIS A 104 15.15 -16.16 10.82
C HIS A 104 14.61 -14.73 10.92
N HIS A 105 14.83 -14.04 12.04
CA HIS A 105 14.37 -12.65 12.18
C HIS A 105 15.36 -11.64 11.56
N PHE A 106 16.66 -11.94 11.60
CA PHE A 106 17.69 -11.02 11.10
C PHE A 106 18.02 -11.19 9.61
N ILE A 107 17.63 -12.30 8.95
CA ILE A 107 17.96 -12.53 7.53
C ILE A 107 17.47 -11.40 6.60
N GLU A 108 16.27 -10.87 6.83
CA GLU A 108 15.71 -9.75 6.05
C GLU A 108 16.38 -8.40 6.35
N LEU A 109 17.07 -8.30 7.49
CA LEU A 109 17.77 -7.09 7.96
C LEU A 109 19.27 -7.13 7.66
N ALA A 110 19.81 -8.30 7.30
CA ALA A 110 21.22 -8.50 7.06
C ALA A 110 21.70 -7.77 5.80
N ASP A 111 22.89 -7.18 5.87
CA ASP A 111 23.63 -6.63 4.74
C ASP A 111 24.56 -7.67 4.13
N ARG A 112 25.09 -8.58 4.97
CA ARG A 112 26.07 -9.61 4.59
C ARG A 112 25.82 -10.93 5.31
N LEU A 113 26.20 -12.04 4.68
CA LEU A 113 26.22 -13.37 5.29
C LEU A 113 27.62 -13.97 5.16
N ILE A 114 28.09 -14.60 6.23
CA ILE A 114 29.34 -15.37 6.26
C ILE A 114 28.99 -16.80 6.67
N ILE A 115 29.04 -17.71 5.70
CA ILE A 115 28.56 -19.09 5.87
C ILE A 115 29.73 -20.06 5.76
N SER A 116 30.09 -20.71 6.87
CA SER A 116 31.03 -21.83 6.86
C SER A 116 30.29 -23.13 6.54
N VAL A 117 30.64 -23.80 5.46
CA VAL A 117 29.96 -25.03 4.98
C VAL A 117 30.90 -26.24 5.14
N LEU A 118 30.51 -27.18 5.99
CA LEU A 118 31.19 -28.47 6.16
C LEU A 118 30.67 -29.47 5.11
N PRO A 119 31.53 -30.24 4.44
CA PRO A 119 31.12 -31.21 3.42
C PRO A 119 30.55 -32.52 4.00
N VAL A 120 30.51 -32.67 5.32
CA VAL A 120 30.05 -33.89 6.05
C VAL A 120 28.65 -33.65 6.62
N ASP A 121 27.83 -34.70 6.78
CA ASP A 121 26.56 -34.64 7.52
C ASP A 121 26.78 -35.12 8.95
N PHE A 122 26.50 -34.24 9.92
CA PHE A 122 26.69 -34.52 11.35
C PHE A 122 25.41 -35.03 12.03
N LYS A 123 24.37 -35.36 11.25
CA LYS A 123 23.06 -35.82 11.72
C LYS A 123 22.43 -34.83 12.71
N CYS A 124 22.53 -33.54 12.40
CA CYS A 124 21.97 -32.46 13.20
C CYS A 124 20.43 -32.58 13.32
N ASN A 125 19.88 -32.38 14.53
CA ASN A 125 18.44 -32.22 14.73
C ASN A 125 17.98 -30.77 14.54
N LEU A 126 18.88 -29.80 14.71
CA LEU A 126 18.64 -28.39 14.44
C LEU A 126 19.20 -28.01 13.06
N ARG A 127 18.32 -27.58 12.15
CA ARG A 127 18.68 -27.14 10.79
C ARG A 127 18.25 -25.70 10.52
N LEU A 128 19.04 -24.98 9.73
CA LEU A 128 18.83 -23.60 9.33
C LEU A 128 18.65 -23.49 7.81
N LYS A 129 17.40 -23.45 7.36
CA LYS A 129 17.07 -23.18 5.95
C LYS A 129 16.58 -21.74 5.83
N LEU A 130 17.44 -20.87 5.31
CA LEU A 130 17.13 -19.47 5.03
C LEU A 130 17.05 -19.28 3.51
N GLY A 131 16.12 -18.44 3.04
CA GLY A 131 16.09 -18.02 1.63
C GLY A 131 17.26 -17.08 1.35
N LEU A 132 18.05 -17.37 0.32
CA LEU A 132 19.22 -16.58 -0.07
C LEU A 132 18.99 -15.78 -1.35
N ASP A 133 17.76 -15.72 -1.86
CA ASP A 133 17.43 -15.12 -3.17
C ASP A 133 17.77 -13.63 -3.24
N SER A 134 17.71 -12.93 -2.10
CA SER A 134 18.07 -11.52 -1.93
C SER A 134 19.58 -11.28 -1.74
N PHE A 135 20.41 -12.32 -1.82
CA PHE A 135 21.86 -12.25 -1.66
C PHE A 135 22.58 -12.76 -2.90
N GLU A 136 23.80 -12.24 -3.12
CA GLU A 136 24.72 -12.67 -4.15
C GLU A 136 26.01 -13.17 -3.50
N LEU A 137 26.53 -14.31 -3.98
CA LEU A 137 27.79 -14.87 -3.52
C LEU A 137 28.95 -14.08 -4.13
N MET A 138 29.68 -13.32 -3.32
CA MET A 138 30.80 -12.49 -3.78
C MET A 138 32.11 -13.24 -3.82
N GLN A 139 32.32 -14.14 -2.86
CA GLN A 139 33.58 -14.85 -2.69
C GLN A 139 33.36 -16.17 -1.96
N GLU A 140 34.10 -17.20 -2.37
CA GLU A 140 34.23 -18.46 -1.65
C GLU A 140 35.71 -18.69 -1.32
N GLN A 141 36.00 -19.00 -0.06
CA GLN A 141 37.35 -19.28 0.44
C GLN A 141 37.43 -20.73 0.92
N GLN A 142 38.30 -21.51 0.30
CA GLN A 142 38.50 -22.92 0.66
C GLN A 142 39.47 -23.03 1.85
N HIS A 143 39.05 -23.78 2.88
CA HIS A 143 39.86 -24.17 4.03
C HIS A 143 40.13 -25.68 3.99
N SER A 144 40.88 -26.20 4.98
CA SER A 144 41.31 -27.61 4.99
C SER A 144 40.15 -28.61 5.07
N GLN A 145 39.11 -28.30 5.87
CA GLN A 145 37.99 -29.21 6.16
C GLN A 145 36.61 -28.61 5.84
N PHE A 146 36.55 -27.36 5.39
CA PHE A 146 35.31 -26.63 5.11
C PHE A 146 35.58 -25.52 4.09
N LYS A 147 34.54 -24.81 3.69
CA LYS A 147 34.65 -23.60 2.87
C LYS A 147 33.85 -22.47 3.48
N VAL A 148 34.32 -21.24 3.32
CA VAL A 148 33.62 -20.03 3.78
C VAL A 148 33.04 -19.32 2.57
N GLN A 149 31.76 -19.01 2.62
CA GLN A 149 31.04 -18.27 1.59
C GLN A 149 30.69 -16.87 2.11
N TYR A 150 31.05 -15.85 1.36
CA TYR A 150 30.77 -14.45 1.65
C TYR A 150 29.67 -13.95 0.71
N TRP A 151 28.49 -13.69 1.28
CA TRP A 151 27.33 -13.22 0.55
C TRP A 151 27.05 -11.75 0.87
N HIS A 152 26.63 -10.99 -0.13
CA HIS A 152 26.21 -9.60 0.03
C HIS A 152 24.75 -9.47 -0.38
N LYS A 153 23.99 -8.66 0.36
CA LYS A 153 22.61 -8.36 -0.02
C LYS A 153 22.63 -7.67 -1.38
N LYS A 154 21.82 -8.14 -2.31
CA LYS A 154 21.57 -7.47 -3.59
C LYS A 154 20.99 -6.10 -3.26
N HIS A 155 21.79 -5.05 -3.40
CA HIS A 155 21.22 -3.72 -3.40
C HIS A 155 20.43 -3.59 -4.70
N PRO A 156 19.16 -3.16 -4.66
CA PRO A 156 18.60 -2.57 -5.85
C PRO A 156 19.50 -1.38 -6.15
N GLU A 157 20.37 -1.47 -7.17
CA GLU A 157 21.04 -0.31 -7.73
C GLU A 157 19.91 0.63 -8.17
N ARG A 158 19.49 1.53 -7.28
CA ARG A 158 18.64 2.64 -7.65
C ARG A 158 19.51 3.49 -8.56
N LEU A 159 19.38 3.29 -9.87
CA LEU A 159 19.97 4.15 -10.88
C LEU A 159 19.61 5.60 -10.52
N SER A 160 20.54 6.37 -9.97
CA SER A 160 20.29 7.77 -9.67
C SER A 160 20.30 8.55 -10.99
N PHE A 161 19.12 8.79 -11.58
CA PHE A 161 19.01 9.65 -12.75
C PHE A 161 19.11 11.11 -12.28
N ASN A 162 20.25 11.74 -12.57
CA ASN A 162 20.45 13.17 -12.40
C ASN A 162 20.10 13.90 -13.70
N VAL A 163 19.24 14.90 -13.61
CA VAL A 163 18.84 15.82 -14.66
C VAL A 163 19.69 17.08 -14.57
N PHE A 164 20.19 17.53 -15.72
CA PHE A 164 20.99 18.75 -15.88
C PHE A 164 20.28 19.74 -16.83
N LEU A 165 19.43 20.61 -16.30
CA LEU A 165 18.80 21.72 -17.01
C LEU A 165 19.60 23.02 -16.79
N GLU A 166 19.30 24.07 -17.56
CA GLU A 166 19.98 25.37 -17.42
C GLU A 166 19.84 25.94 -16.00
N ASP A 167 18.65 25.77 -15.40
CA ASP A 167 18.34 26.26 -14.05
C ASP A 167 18.25 25.15 -12.98
N TYR A 168 18.63 23.90 -13.31
CA TYR A 168 18.49 22.79 -12.35
C TYR A 168 19.48 21.65 -12.58
N ASN A 169 20.24 21.29 -11.54
CA ASN A 169 21.08 20.09 -11.51
C ASN A 169 20.69 19.22 -10.32
N GLY A 170 20.10 18.05 -10.55
CA GLY A 170 19.72 17.13 -9.46
C GLY A 170 18.90 15.94 -9.92
N THR A 171 18.46 15.08 -8.99
CA THR A 171 17.79 13.83 -9.34
C THR A 171 16.40 14.07 -9.97
N LEU A 172 15.91 13.17 -10.85
CA LEU A 172 14.53 13.26 -11.39
C LEU A 172 13.49 13.47 -10.28
N PRO A 173 13.50 12.72 -9.17
CA PRO A 173 12.53 12.91 -8.11
C PRO A 173 12.54 14.32 -7.51
N ASN A 174 13.71 14.98 -7.45
CA ASN A 174 13.83 16.35 -6.97
C ASN A 174 13.39 17.38 -8.04
N LEU A 175 13.60 17.11 -9.33
CA LEU A 175 13.02 17.92 -10.41
C LEU A 175 11.48 17.86 -10.36
N LEU A 176 10.93 16.66 -10.13
CA LEU A 176 9.50 16.46 -10.00
C LEU A 176 8.93 17.25 -8.82
N GLU A 177 9.64 17.31 -7.69
CA GLU A 177 9.26 18.11 -6.53
C GLU A 177 9.22 19.61 -6.83
N LEU A 178 10.24 20.13 -7.54
CA LEU A 178 10.26 21.54 -7.97
C LEU A 178 9.15 21.89 -8.98
N LEU A 179 8.77 20.93 -9.83
CA LEU A 179 7.65 21.08 -10.76
C LEU A 179 6.29 21.08 -10.04
N ILE A 180 6.14 20.28 -8.98
CA ILE A 180 4.92 20.22 -8.17
C ILE A 180 4.74 21.51 -7.35
N ASP A 181 5.82 22.07 -6.82
CA ASP A 181 5.80 23.28 -5.99
C ASP A 181 5.62 24.58 -6.80
N LYS A 182 5.31 24.48 -8.10
CA LYS A 182 5.13 25.61 -9.05
C LYS A 182 6.33 26.55 -9.13
N LYS A 183 7.50 26.16 -8.60
CA LYS A 183 8.74 26.95 -8.65
C LYS A 183 9.37 26.91 -10.04
N PHE A 184 9.01 25.92 -10.84
CA PHE A 184 9.45 25.76 -12.22
C PHE A 184 8.23 25.75 -13.14
N ASN A 185 8.19 26.64 -14.13
CA ASN A 185 7.13 26.58 -15.13
C ASN A 185 7.38 25.35 -16.02
N LEU A 186 6.39 24.46 -16.13
CA LEU A 186 6.42 23.29 -17.02
C LEU A 186 6.76 23.68 -18.49
N HIS A 187 6.40 24.90 -18.90
CA HIS A 187 6.72 25.46 -20.22
C HIS A 187 8.21 25.82 -20.41
N GLN A 188 8.96 26.01 -19.32
CA GLN A 188 10.40 26.32 -19.34
C GLN A 188 11.26 25.04 -19.26
N VAL A 189 10.66 23.89 -18.97
CA VAL A 189 11.39 22.62 -18.96
C VAL A 189 11.59 22.16 -20.39
N ASP A 190 12.83 22.20 -20.86
CA ASP A 190 13.18 21.60 -22.14
C ASP A 190 13.08 20.06 -22.03
N ILE A 191 11.90 19.53 -22.33
CA ILE A 191 11.62 18.09 -22.39
C ILE A 191 12.60 17.41 -23.34
N ALA A 192 13.06 18.07 -24.41
CA ALA A 192 14.01 17.48 -25.35
C ALA A 192 15.38 17.28 -24.69
N LYS A 193 15.83 18.21 -23.84
CA LYS A 193 17.07 18.07 -23.06
C LYS A 193 16.97 16.94 -22.04
N ILE A 194 15.85 16.84 -21.31
CA ILE A 194 15.60 15.72 -20.37
C ILE A 194 15.59 14.38 -21.10
N THR A 195 14.87 14.29 -22.22
CA THR A 195 14.77 13.06 -23.02
C THR A 195 16.15 12.62 -23.49
N THR A 196 16.98 13.56 -23.97
CA THR A 196 18.34 13.27 -24.43
C THR A 196 19.22 12.72 -23.30
N GLN A 197 19.15 13.33 -22.11
CA GLN A 197 19.88 12.84 -20.93
C GLN A 197 19.40 11.47 -20.48
N TYR A 198 18.09 11.25 -20.53
CA TYR A 198 17.47 9.97 -20.19
C TYR A 198 17.91 8.86 -21.14
N LEU A 199 17.90 9.13 -22.45
CA LEU A 199 18.42 8.22 -23.46
C LEU A 199 19.92 7.96 -23.28
N HIS A 200 20.70 8.99 -22.93
CA HIS A 200 22.13 8.82 -22.65
C HIS A 200 22.38 7.92 -21.43
N LEU A 201 21.58 8.07 -20.36
CA LEU A 201 21.68 7.23 -19.17
C LEU A 201 21.33 5.76 -19.48
N ILE A 202 20.32 5.53 -20.30
CA ILE A 202 19.97 4.19 -20.77
C ILE A 202 21.12 3.61 -21.60
N ASN A 203 21.62 4.34 -22.59
CA ASN A 203 22.73 3.88 -23.43
C ASN A 203 24.00 3.57 -22.63
N THR A 204 24.27 4.34 -21.57
CA THR A 204 25.45 4.11 -20.72
C THR A 204 25.29 2.88 -19.82
N ASN A 205 24.07 2.63 -19.31
CA ASN A 205 23.82 1.53 -18.37
C ASN A 205 23.36 0.23 -19.05
N LEU A 206 22.93 0.25 -20.31
CA LEU A 206 22.60 -0.95 -21.10
C LEU A 206 23.77 -1.94 -21.19
N ASN A 207 25.01 -1.48 -21.06
CA ASN A 207 26.21 -2.32 -21.07
C ASN A 207 26.53 -2.97 -19.70
N LYS A 208 25.86 -2.55 -18.63
CA LYS A 208 26.02 -3.13 -17.29
C LYS A 208 24.88 -4.13 -17.09
N GLN A 209 25.18 -5.36 -16.69
CA GLN A 209 24.27 -6.52 -16.63
C GLN A 209 23.01 -6.37 -15.73
N ALA A 210 22.67 -5.17 -15.29
CA ALA A 210 21.51 -4.83 -14.48
C ALA A 210 20.29 -4.50 -15.37
N ILE A 211 19.64 -5.55 -15.93
CA ILE A 211 18.41 -5.41 -16.75
C ILE A 211 17.21 -4.95 -15.89
N GLU A 212 17.15 -5.38 -14.62
CA GLU A 212 16.03 -5.08 -13.72
C GLU A 212 15.85 -3.57 -13.48
N PRO A 213 16.88 -2.80 -13.05
CA PRO A 213 16.73 -1.36 -12.90
C PRO A 213 16.30 -0.69 -14.20
N ILE A 214 16.89 -1.07 -15.34
CA ILE A 214 16.64 -0.46 -16.66
C ILE A 214 15.16 -0.61 -17.09
N THR A 215 14.49 -1.68 -16.68
CA THR A 215 13.09 -1.95 -17.05
C THR A 215 12.16 -0.82 -16.61
N ASP A 216 12.37 -0.29 -15.40
CA ASP A 216 11.60 0.86 -14.89
C ASP A 216 11.88 2.13 -15.71
N TYR A 217 13.12 2.33 -16.14
CA TYR A 217 13.51 3.48 -16.96
C TYR A 217 12.96 3.38 -18.39
N LEU A 218 12.88 2.18 -18.96
CA LEU A 218 12.32 1.96 -20.30
C LEU A 218 10.83 2.38 -20.36
N VAL A 219 10.04 2.05 -19.35
CA VAL A 219 8.63 2.46 -19.28
C VAL A 219 8.52 3.98 -19.26
N ILE A 220 9.30 4.64 -18.41
CA ILE A 220 9.30 6.12 -18.32
C ILE A 220 9.78 6.74 -19.65
N THR A 221 10.84 6.19 -20.26
CA THR A 221 11.35 6.65 -21.57
C THR A 221 10.30 6.53 -22.65
N SER A 222 9.64 5.38 -22.74
CA SER A 222 8.61 5.14 -23.76
C SER A 222 7.50 6.18 -23.66
N ARG A 223 7.10 6.55 -22.43
CA ARG A 223 6.10 7.59 -22.18
C ARG A 223 6.61 8.99 -22.54
N ILE A 224 7.84 9.34 -22.20
CA ILE A 224 8.43 10.65 -22.56
C ILE A 224 8.58 10.76 -24.09
N VAL A 225 9.04 9.70 -24.75
CA VAL A 225 9.19 9.63 -26.21
C VAL A 225 7.82 9.69 -26.90
N GLU A 226 6.83 8.94 -26.40
CA GLU A 226 5.44 9.01 -26.87
C GLU A 226 4.90 10.44 -26.73
N GLN A 227 5.13 11.08 -25.58
CA GLN A 227 4.69 12.46 -25.34
C GLN A 227 5.37 13.44 -26.30
N LYS A 228 6.68 13.30 -26.53
CA LYS A 228 7.43 14.12 -27.50
C LYS A 228 6.93 13.89 -28.92
N ALA A 229 6.67 12.63 -29.30
CA ALA A 229 6.13 12.27 -30.60
C ALA A 229 4.73 12.88 -30.79
N ASN A 230 3.85 12.79 -29.80
CA ASN A 230 2.52 13.40 -29.86
C ASN A 230 2.57 14.93 -29.98
N ASN A 231 3.50 15.58 -29.28
CA ASN A 231 3.69 17.04 -29.40
C ASN A 231 4.23 17.44 -30.78
N LEU A 232 5.12 16.64 -31.39
CA LEU A 232 5.68 16.90 -32.73
C LEU A 232 4.72 16.51 -33.87
N LEU A 233 3.91 15.47 -33.66
CA LEU A 233 2.92 14.95 -34.60
C LEU A 233 1.57 15.66 -34.48
N GLN A 234 1.51 16.88 -33.93
CA GLN A 234 0.37 17.78 -34.17
C GLN A 234 0.35 18.16 -35.66
N ILE A 235 -0.04 17.18 -36.47
CA ILE A 235 -0.25 17.23 -37.91
C ILE A 235 -1.54 18.04 -38.10
N ASN A 236 -1.44 19.02 -38.99
CA ASN A 236 -2.37 20.09 -39.31
C ASN A 236 -3.78 19.70 -39.79
N ASP A 237 -4.30 18.52 -39.45
CA ASP A 237 -5.62 18.08 -39.88
C ASP A 237 -6.57 17.96 -38.68
N ILE A 238 -7.60 18.84 -38.71
CA ILE A 238 -8.69 19.05 -37.75
C ILE A 238 -8.39 20.18 -36.75
N ALA A 239 -8.99 21.34 -37.04
CA ALA A 239 -9.09 22.52 -36.19
C ALA A 239 -9.89 22.26 -34.90
N LEU A 240 -9.38 21.40 -34.03
CA LEU A 240 -9.69 21.36 -32.61
C LEU A 240 -8.67 22.27 -31.90
N ASP A 241 -9.17 23.17 -31.03
CA ASP A 241 -8.36 24.12 -30.26
C ASP A 241 -7.05 23.48 -29.77
N SER A 242 -5.91 23.98 -30.26
CA SER A 242 -4.57 23.58 -29.79
C SER A 242 -4.47 23.66 -28.27
N ASP A 243 -5.12 24.67 -27.68
CA ASP A 243 -5.23 24.85 -26.23
C ASP A 243 -5.94 23.67 -25.53
N PHE A 244 -6.92 23.02 -26.17
CA PHE A 244 -7.67 21.93 -25.54
C PHE A 244 -6.84 20.65 -25.47
N LEU A 245 -6.04 20.38 -26.50
CA LEU A 245 -5.15 19.21 -26.55
C LEU A 245 -3.99 19.37 -25.57
N ASP A 246 -3.37 20.55 -25.54
CA ASP A 246 -2.26 20.88 -24.63
C ASP A 246 -2.70 20.81 -23.15
N ASN A 247 -3.90 21.31 -22.82
CA ASN A 247 -4.42 21.21 -21.46
C ASN A 247 -4.65 19.76 -21.01
N LYS A 248 -5.18 18.89 -21.88
CA LYS A 248 -5.43 17.48 -21.54
C LYS A 248 -4.12 16.72 -21.26
N LEU A 249 -3.07 16.99 -22.02
CA LEU A 249 -1.75 16.39 -21.83
C LEU A 249 -1.10 16.85 -20.52
N ARG A 250 -1.21 18.16 -20.23
CA ARG A 250 -0.75 18.75 -18.97
C ARG A 250 -1.45 18.11 -17.77
N ASP A 251 -2.77 17.99 -17.81
CA ASP A 251 -3.56 17.42 -16.71
C ASP A 251 -3.18 15.97 -16.41
N LYS A 252 -2.92 15.16 -17.46
CA LYS A 252 -2.48 13.78 -17.29
C LYS A 252 -1.11 13.69 -16.62
N LEU A 253 -0.17 14.54 -17.02
CA LEU A 253 1.18 14.56 -16.43
C LEU A 253 1.13 15.01 -14.97
N VAL A 254 0.39 16.07 -14.66
CA VAL A 254 0.18 16.55 -13.28
C VAL A 254 -0.43 15.44 -12.41
N ALA A 255 -1.44 14.73 -12.90
CA ALA A 255 -2.06 13.62 -12.17
C ALA A 255 -1.05 12.51 -11.80
N GLN A 256 -0.20 12.12 -12.76
CA GLN A 256 0.84 11.11 -12.52
C GLN A 256 1.91 11.59 -11.53
N LEU A 257 2.29 12.87 -11.58
CA LEU A 257 3.25 13.44 -10.62
C LEU A 257 2.69 13.50 -9.20
N VAL A 258 1.41 13.84 -9.05
CA VAL A 258 0.72 13.81 -7.76
C VAL A 258 0.64 12.39 -7.21
N GLU A 259 0.35 11.39 -8.06
CA GLU A 259 0.32 9.99 -7.65
C GLU A 259 1.70 9.48 -7.21
N TYR A 260 2.75 9.81 -7.97
CA TYR A 260 4.13 9.50 -7.60
C TYR A 260 4.53 10.13 -6.25
N LYS A 261 4.17 11.41 -6.03
CA LYS A 261 4.41 12.09 -4.75
C LYS A 261 3.74 11.35 -3.59
N ARG A 262 2.46 10.97 -3.73
CA ARG A 262 1.71 10.21 -2.71
C ARG A 262 2.38 8.89 -2.36
N TYR A 263 2.79 8.11 -3.36
CA TYR A 263 3.47 6.83 -3.10
C TYR A 263 4.81 7.05 -2.42
N ARG A 264 5.60 8.03 -2.88
CA ARG A 264 6.91 8.33 -2.29
C ARG A 264 6.81 8.75 -0.83
N GLU A 265 5.87 9.63 -0.50
CA GLU A 265 5.61 10.04 0.90
C GLU A 265 5.20 8.86 1.78
N SER A 266 4.49 7.87 1.21
CA SER A 266 4.06 6.67 1.94
C SER A 266 5.17 5.63 2.15
N LEU A 267 6.26 5.67 1.38
CA LEU A 267 7.33 4.65 1.44
C LEU A 267 8.00 4.60 2.82
N ASP A 268 8.25 5.75 3.44
CA ASP A 268 8.89 5.81 4.76
C ASP A 268 8.01 5.17 5.84
N ASP A 269 6.70 5.32 5.73
CA ASP A 269 5.75 4.68 6.65
C ASP A 269 5.63 3.18 6.41
N PHE A 270 5.65 2.73 5.15
CA PHE A 270 5.72 1.30 4.83
C PHE A 270 7.01 0.68 5.35
N GLU A 271 8.13 1.38 5.30
CA GLU A 271 9.40 0.89 5.82
C GLU A 271 9.37 0.74 7.34
N LYS A 272 8.78 1.70 8.06
CA LYS A 272 8.52 1.58 9.51
C LYS A 272 7.61 0.38 9.81
N LEU A 273 6.50 0.22 9.07
CA LEU A 273 5.57 -0.90 9.25
C LEU A 273 6.24 -2.25 8.95
N ARG A 274 7.12 -2.32 7.94
CA ARG A 274 7.92 -3.50 7.61
C ARG A 274 8.85 -3.88 8.77
N ILE A 275 9.57 -2.91 9.31
CA ILE A 275 10.46 -3.11 10.48
C ILE A 275 9.66 -3.59 11.70
N ASN A 276 8.53 -2.94 12.01
CA ASN A 276 7.65 -3.35 13.09
C ASN A 276 7.13 -4.78 12.89
N ARG A 277 6.70 -5.13 11.66
CA ARG A 277 6.26 -6.49 11.32
C ARG A 277 7.35 -7.52 11.56
N LEU A 278 8.60 -7.22 11.16
CA LEU A 278 9.75 -8.11 11.33
C LEU A 278 10.16 -8.28 12.80
N ALA A 279 9.85 -7.32 13.67
CA ALA A 279 10.16 -7.41 15.08
C ALA A 279 9.16 -8.24 15.91
N TYR A 280 8.00 -8.59 15.33
CA TYR A 280 7.09 -9.55 15.95
C TYR A 280 7.58 -10.98 15.75
N PHE A 281 7.70 -11.70 16.86
CA PHE A 281 8.00 -13.13 16.88
C PHE A 281 6.74 -13.90 16.50
N SER A 282 6.65 -14.39 15.27
CA SER A 282 5.62 -15.38 14.93
C SER A 282 5.93 -16.70 15.65
N LYS A 283 4.93 -17.32 16.28
CA LYS A 283 5.05 -18.74 16.64
C LYS A 283 5.34 -19.51 15.34
N ASP A 284 6.31 -20.42 15.38
CA ASP A 284 6.51 -21.37 14.29
C ASP A 284 5.13 -21.99 13.98
N ASN A 285 4.73 -21.95 12.70
CA ASN A 285 3.53 -22.64 12.27
C ASN A 285 3.77 -24.13 12.52
N ASP A 286 3.28 -24.63 13.66
CA ASP A 286 3.36 -26.00 14.17
C ASP A 286 2.56 -26.99 13.29
N PHE A 287 2.56 -26.81 11.96
CA PHE A 287 2.00 -27.78 11.01
C PHE A 287 2.65 -29.16 11.18
N ASN A 288 3.90 -29.23 11.64
CA ASN A 288 4.58 -30.51 11.89
C ASN A 288 4.14 -31.19 13.20
N ARG A 289 3.50 -30.47 14.13
CA ARG A 289 3.03 -31.07 15.40
C ARG A 289 1.79 -31.94 15.21
N PHE A 290 1.05 -31.73 14.13
CA PHE A 290 -0.11 -32.55 13.76
C PHE A 290 0.25 -33.82 12.96
N ILE A 291 1.52 -34.00 12.57
CA ILE A 291 1.95 -35.16 11.75
C ILE A 291 2.73 -36.20 12.59
N GLN A 292 3.04 -35.92 13.85
CA GLN A 292 3.83 -36.83 14.70
C GLN A 292 3.20 -37.05 16.08
N THR A 293 2.01 -37.64 16.10
CA THR A 293 1.56 -38.47 17.22
C THR A 293 1.52 -39.93 16.76
N VAL A 294 2.70 -40.54 16.64
CA VAL A 294 2.83 -41.99 16.76
C VAL A 294 3.86 -42.18 17.86
N ASP A 295 3.37 -42.34 19.08
CA ASP A 295 4.16 -42.81 20.21
C ASP A 295 4.85 -44.12 19.80
N LYS A 296 6.14 -44.05 19.52
CA LYS A 296 6.99 -45.23 19.25
C LYS A 296 7.48 -45.90 20.54
N SER A 297 6.87 -45.59 21.68
CA SER A 297 7.26 -46.14 22.99
C SER A 297 6.25 -47.07 23.64
N ASN A 298 5.08 -47.34 23.03
CA ASN A 298 4.17 -48.39 23.52
C ASN A 298 3.90 -49.43 22.43
N THR A 299 4.35 -50.65 22.72
CA THR A 299 4.02 -51.90 22.06
C THR A 299 2.53 -52.18 22.20
N GLU A 300 1.72 -51.86 21.18
CA GLU A 300 0.52 -52.59 20.77
C GLU A 300 -0.09 -51.90 19.53
N PRO A 301 -0.31 -52.61 18.41
CA PRO A 301 -0.96 -52.03 17.24
C PRO A 301 -2.46 -51.89 17.53
N VAL A 302 -2.92 -50.67 17.79
CA VAL A 302 -4.35 -50.33 17.79
C VAL A 302 -4.89 -50.54 16.38
N LYS A 303 -5.80 -51.50 16.22
CA LYS A 303 -6.58 -51.72 15.00
C LYS A 303 -7.49 -50.50 14.78
N ILE A 304 -7.19 -49.68 13.77
CA ILE A 304 -8.13 -48.69 13.26
C ILE A 304 -8.92 -49.38 12.14
N GLU A 305 -10.17 -49.69 12.46
CA GLU A 305 -11.18 -50.20 11.52
C GLU A 305 -11.57 -49.11 10.51
N ASP A 306 -11.84 -49.55 9.28
CA ASP A 306 -12.33 -48.84 8.09
C ASP A 306 -11.42 -47.80 7.40
N GLU A 307 -10.68 -48.28 6.38
CA GLU A 307 -10.08 -47.43 5.35
C GLU A 307 -11.18 -46.75 4.50
N LEU A 308 -11.18 -45.41 4.47
CA LEU A 308 -11.98 -44.61 3.55
C LEU A 308 -11.72 -45.05 2.09
N PRO A 309 -12.75 -45.12 1.22
CA PRO A 309 -12.59 -45.55 -0.16
C PRO A 309 -11.53 -44.73 -0.92
N ASN A 310 -10.67 -45.44 -1.67
CA ASN A 310 -9.50 -44.93 -2.42
C ASN A 310 -9.74 -43.76 -3.40
N TYR A 311 -10.98 -43.29 -3.60
CA TYR A 311 -11.26 -42.12 -4.44
C TYR A 311 -11.26 -40.79 -3.67
N VAL A 312 -11.32 -40.80 -2.33
CA VAL A 312 -11.31 -39.59 -1.49
C VAL A 312 -10.00 -39.49 -0.72
N SER A 313 -8.99 -38.81 -1.28
CA SER A 313 -7.83 -38.41 -0.49
C SER A 313 -8.11 -37.09 0.22
N VAL A 314 -7.77 -36.99 1.50
CA VAL A 314 -7.81 -35.74 2.29
C VAL A 314 -7.12 -34.59 1.55
N LEU A 315 -6.07 -34.91 0.78
CA LEU A 315 -5.33 -33.98 -0.09
C LEU A 315 -6.20 -33.42 -1.23
N LYS A 316 -7.06 -34.21 -1.87
CA LYS A 316 -7.99 -33.73 -2.92
C LYS A 316 -9.01 -32.74 -2.34
N LEU A 317 -9.55 -33.02 -1.16
CA LEU A 317 -10.47 -32.10 -0.46
C LEU A 317 -9.76 -30.79 -0.10
N HIS A 318 -8.53 -30.86 0.42
CA HIS A 318 -7.74 -29.68 0.73
C HIS A 318 -7.47 -28.83 -0.52
N HIS A 319 -7.06 -29.44 -1.63
CA HIS A 319 -6.87 -28.74 -2.90
C HIS A 319 -8.16 -28.09 -3.40
N ALA A 320 -9.30 -28.79 -3.31
CA ALA A 320 -10.60 -28.24 -3.66
C ALA A 320 -10.96 -27.02 -2.78
N MET A 321 -10.77 -27.12 -1.45
CA MET A 321 -11.02 -26.01 -0.52
C MET A 321 -10.11 -24.82 -0.77
N ASN A 322 -8.81 -25.02 -1.00
CA ASN A 322 -7.89 -23.93 -1.31
C ASN A 322 -8.28 -23.20 -2.60
N LYS A 323 -8.68 -23.94 -3.64
CA LYS A 323 -9.14 -23.36 -4.91
C LYS A 323 -10.44 -22.57 -4.73
N LEU A 324 -11.35 -23.05 -3.87
CA LEU A 324 -12.59 -22.35 -3.50
C LEU A 324 -12.30 -21.07 -2.70
N MET A 325 -11.39 -21.13 -1.72
CA MET A 325 -10.94 -19.98 -0.94
C MET A 325 -10.27 -18.91 -1.81
N GLN A 326 -9.44 -19.29 -2.79
CA GLN A 326 -8.83 -18.35 -3.73
C GLN A 326 -9.89 -17.64 -4.59
N ARG A 327 -10.90 -18.37 -5.06
CA ARG A 327 -12.03 -17.79 -5.81
C ARG A 327 -12.85 -16.84 -4.92
N TRP A 328 -13.13 -17.25 -3.68
CA TRP A 328 -13.82 -16.42 -2.69
C TRP A 328 -13.05 -15.13 -2.38
N ARG A 329 -11.73 -15.22 -2.14
CA ARG A 329 -10.87 -14.06 -1.92
C ARG A 329 -10.82 -13.13 -3.14
N ALA A 330 -10.75 -13.68 -4.34
CA ALA A 330 -10.79 -12.89 -5.57
C ALA A 330 -12.12 -12.13 -5.73
N GLN A 331 -13.26 -12.77 -5.40
CA GLN A 331 -14.57 -12.11 -5.37
C GLN A 331 -14.66 -11.04 -4.28
N PHE A 332 -14.09 -11.29 -3.09
CA PHE A 332 -14.11 -10.35 -1.97
C PHE A 332 -13.19 -9.14 -2.21
N LEU A 333 -12.08 -9.31 -2.94
CA LEU A 333 -11.18 -8.21 -3.32
C LEU A 333 -11.74 -7.40 -4.51
N ALA A 334 -12.48 -8.03 -5.43
CA ALA A 334 -13.09 -7.34 -6.57
C ALA A 334 -14.27 -6.43 -6.17
N ASN A 335 -14.93 -6.69 -5.03
CA ASN A 335 -16.13 -5.97 -4.61
C ASN A 335 -15.89 -4.97 -3.46
N LYS A 336 -14.76 -4.27 -3.42
CA LYS A 336 -14.66 -3.01 -2.65
C LYS A 336 -15.35 -1.86 -3.41
N ASN A 337 -16.65 -1.98 -3.66
CA ASN A 337 -17.46 -0.80 -3.89
C ASN A 337 -17.64 -0.14 -2.53
N ILE A 338 -17.06 1.05 -2.37
CA ILE A 338 -17.36 1.94 -1.25
C ILE A 338 -18.82 2.35 -1.42
N SER A 339 -19.76 1.59 -0.84
CA SER A 339 -21.13 2.06 -0.69
C SER A 339 -21.14 3.06 0.46
N ILE A 340 -21.23 4.35 0.13
CA ILE A 340 -21.61 5.36 1.11
C ILE A 340 -23.05 5.00 1.51
N GLN A 341 -23.22 4.31 2.63
CA GLN A 341 -24.53 4.11 3.22
C GLN A 341 -24.91 5.43 3.92
N GLU A 342 -25.70 6.25 3.24
CA GLU A 342 -26.38 7.37 3.88
C GLU A 342 -27.44 6.81 4.83
N LEU A 343 -27.08 6.65 6.10
CA LEU A 343 -28.00 6.22 7.15
C LEU A 343 -28.93 7.39 7.50
N SER A 344 -30.21 7.29 7.13
CA SER A 344 -31.21 8.29 7.52
C SER A 344 -31.59 8.13 9.00
N ILE A 345 -31.89 9.25 9.67
CA ILE A 345 -32.33 9.25 11.08
C ILE A 345 -33.63 8.44 11.24
N GLU A 346 -34.53 8.55 10.27
CA GLU A 346 -35.83 7.86 10.21
C GLU A 346 -35.66 6.33 10.21
N GLN A 347 -34.71 5.80 9.45
CA GLN A 347 -34.41 4.35 9.43
C GLN A 347 -33.91 3.85 10.79
N VAL A 348 -32.99 4.59 11.41
CA VAL A 348 -32.41 4.17 12.71
C VAL A 348 -33.46 4.23 13.83
N GLN A 349 -34.39 5.19 13.80
CA GLN A 349 -35.54 5.23 14.71
C GLN A 349 -36.43 4.00 14.58
N ALA A 350 -36.76 3.62 13.34
CA ALA A 350 -37.59 2.44 13.08
C ALA A 350 -36.92 1.15 13.58
N GLU A 351 -35.60 1.02 13.44
CA GLU A 351 -34.82 -0.12 13.94
C GLU A 351 -34.78 -0.19 15.47
N ILE A 352 -34.59 0.96 16.15
CA ILE A 352 -34.62 1.04 17.62
C ILE A 352 -36.00 0.60 18.13
N LEU A 353 -37.08 1.14 17.55
CA LEU A 353 -38.45 0.78 17.93
C LEU A 353 -38.78 -0.69 17.63
N ALA A 354 -38.33 -1.23 16.50
CA ALA A 354 -38.49 -2.65 16.17
C ALA A 354 -37.78 -3.56 17.18
N THR A 355 -36.61 -3.14 17.67
CA THR A 355 -35.86 -3.88 18.68
C THR A 355 -36.61 -3.89 20.02
N ILE A 356 -37.16 -2.75 20.45
CA ILE A 356 -37.96 -2.66 21.69
C ILE A 356 -39.23 -3.53 21.58
N LYS A 357 -39.91 -3.52 20.41
CA LYS A 357 -41.07 -4.40 20.14
C LYS A 357 -40.71 -5.88 20.28
N GLN A 358 -39.54 -6.30 19.79
CA GLN A 358 -39.10 -7.70 19.90
C GLN A 358 -38.85 -8.17 21.34
N PHE A 359 -38.53 -7.25 22.26
CA PHE A 359 -38.36 -7.55 23.68
C PHE A 359 -39.64 -7.34 24.50
N GLY A 360 -40.80 -7.33 23.84
CA GLY A 360 -42.10 -7.28 24.50
C GLY A 360 -42.36 -5.97 25.23
N TYR A 361 -41.78 -4.85 24.78
CA TYR A 361 -41.94 -3.51 25.41
C TYR A 361 -41.34 -3.39 26.81
N HIS A 362 -40.53 -4.36 27.24
CA HIS A 362 -39.83 -4.29 28.52
C HIS A 362 -38.56 -3.43 28.41
N SER A 363 -38.01 -3.01 29.54
CA SER A 363 -36.76 -2.26 29.60
C SER A 363 -35.62 -3.02 28.90
N VAL A 364 -35.01 -2.41 27.89
CA VAL A 364 -33.91 -3.01 27.12
C VAL A 364 -32.61 -2.25 27.38
N SER A 365 -31.54 -2.97 27.74
CA SER A 365 -30.18 -2.41 27.83
C SER A 365 -29.78 -1.75 26.50
N LEU A 366 -29.36 -0.48 26.56
CA LEU A 366 -28.89 0.31 25.40
C LEU A 366 -27.82 -0.43 24.61
N LYS A 367 -26.94 -1.14 25.30
CA LYS A 367 -25.87 -1.96 24.70
C LYS A 367 -26.44 -3.03 23.77
N ARG A 368 -27.54 -3.67 24.15
CA ARG A 368 -28.21 -4.68 23.30
C ARG A 368 -28.91 -4.05 22.10
N VAL A 369 -29.51 -2.87 22.26
CA VAL A 369 -30.15 -2.17 21.13
C VAL A 369 -29.11 -1.82 20.07
N LEU A 370 -27.95 -1.28 20.46
CA LEU A 370 -26.89 -0.88 19.53
C LEU A 370 -26.11 -2.05 18.94
N LEU A 371 -25.96 -3.17 19.65
CA LEU A 371 -25.22 -4.35 19.17
C LEU A 371 -26.03 -5.27 18.26
N LYS A 372 -27.36 -5.23 18.32
CA LYS A 372 -28.22 -6.07 17.48
C LYS A 372 -28.32 -5.55 16.05
N VAL A 373 -27.95 -4.29 15.83
CA VAL A 373 -28.04 -3.68 14.50
C VAL A 373 -26.88 -4.16 13.65
N ASN A 374 -27.19 -4.82 12.52
CA ASN A 374 -26.25 -5.45 11.59
C ASN A 374 -25.31 -4.48 10.85
N HIS A 375 -25.21 -3.22 11.29
CA HIS A 375 -24.22 -2.29 10.78
C HIS A 375 -22.86 -2.61 11.41
N HIS A 376 -21.83 -2.75 10.58
CA HIS A 376 -20.45 -2.70 11.07
C HIS A 376 -20.32 -1.42 11.92
N ILE A 377 -19.98 -1.57 13.20
CA ILE A 377 -19.89 -0.48 14.18
C ILE A 377 -19.00 0.62 13.57
N SER A 378 -19.64 1.65 13.02
CA SER A 378 -19.00 2.79 12.38
C SER A 378 -19.34 4.04 13.16
N LEU A 379 -18.41 4.99 13.20
CA LEU A 379 -18.62 6.28 13.87
C LEU A 379 -19.88 6.98 13.36
N MET A 380 -20.16 6.87 12.05
CA MET A 380 -21.35 7.45 11.42
C MET A 380 -22.64 6.82 11.97
N TYR A 381 -22.70 5.49 12.07
CA TYR A 381 -23.86 4.81 12.67
C TYR A 381 -24.07 5.23 14.12
N PHE A 382 -22.98 5.34 14.90
CA PHE A 382 -23.06 5.77 16.30
C PHE A 382 -23.64 7.20 16.43
N ILE A 383 -23.22 8.13 15.57
CA ILE A 383 -23.75 9.50 15.52
C ILE A 383 -25.24 9.49 15.13
N THR A 384 -25.63 8.77 14.07
CA THR A 384 -27.03 8.72 13.63
C THR A 384 -27.94 8.07 14.68
N ALA A 385 -27.47 7.01 15.36
CA ALA A 385 -28.20 6.36 16.44
C ALA A 385 -28.37 7.26 17.67
N PHE A 386 -27.35 8.04 18.02
CA PHE A 386 -27.44 9.02 19.10
C PHE A 386 -28.49 10.10 18.80
N VAL A 387 -28.48 10.66 17.58
CA VAL A 387 -29.49 11.64 17.14
C VAL A 387 -30.88 11.01 17.11
N ALA A 388 -31.02 9.78 16.62
CA ALA A 388 -32.28 9.06 16.60
C ALA A 388 -32.86 8.88 18.02
N LEU A 389 -32.03 8.48 18.99
CA LEU A 389 -32.41 8.37 20.41
C LEU A 389 -32.88 9.72 20.97
N LEU A 390 -32.12 10.80 20.73
CA LEU A 390 -32.51 12.14 21.18
C LEU A 390 -33.87 12.57 20.63
N VAL A 391 -34.15 12.30 19.36
CA VAL A 391 -35.45 12.63 18.76
C VAL A 391 -36.57 11.76 19.36
N LEU A 392 -36.34 10.47 19.60
CA LEU A 392 -37.32 9.59 20.24
C LEU A 392 -37.65 10.01 21.68
N ILE A 393 -36.65 10.45 22.45
CA ILE A 393 -36.82 11.00 23.81
C ILE A 393 -37.56 12.34 23.74
N ASN A 394 -37.15 13.23 22.83
CA ASN A 394 -37.76 14.55 22.66
C ASN A 394 -39.24 14.45 22.27
N ASN A 395 -39.60 13.44 21.47
CA ASN A 395 -40.98 13.14 21.10
C ASN A 395 -41.74 12.34 22.17
N GLN A 396 -41.13 12.08 23.34
CA GLN A 396 -41.73 11.32 24.45
C GLN A 396 -42.25 9.95 24.00
N ILE A 397 -41.49 9.26 23.14
CA ILE A 397 -41.81 7.89 22.68
C ILE A 397 -41.07 6.88 23.56
N ILE A 398 -39.82 7.17 23.91
CA ILE A 398 -38.98 6.34 24.78
C ILE A 398 -38.54 7.14 26.00
N ASP A 399 -38.37 6.45 27.13
CA ASP A 399 -37.72 6.94 28.33
C ASP A 399 -36.39 6.20 28.55
N ILE A 400 -35.46 6.82 29.26
CA ILE A 400 -34.16 6.23 29.60
C ILE A 400 -33.97 6.26 31.12
N GLU A 401 -33.78 5.09 31.71
CA GLU A 401 -33.57 4.90 33.13
C GLU A 401 -32.13 4.44 33.42
N GLN A 402 -31.55 4.97 34.50
CA GLN A 402 -30.22 4.59 35.01
C GLN A 402 -30.30 4.49 36.54
N THR A 403 -29.81 3.40 37.13
CA THR A 403 -29.86 3.17 38.59
C THR A 403 -28.75 3.87 39.37
N SER A 404 -27.56 4.02 38.78
CA SER A 404 -26.39 4.72 39.34
C SER A 404 -25.58 5.32 38.19
N PHE A 405 -24.73 6.31 38.47
CA PHE A 405 -23.94 7.02 37.44
C PHE A 405 -23.06 6.09 36.57
N ASP A 406 -22.69 4.91 37.09
CA ASP A 406 -21.86 3.90 36.38
C ASP A 406 -22.66 2.66 35.91
N ASP A 407 -23.98 2.62 36.12
CA ASP A 407 -24.82 1.48 35.72
C ASP A 407 -25.24 1.56 34.25
N GLU A 408 -25.65 0.42 33.68
CA GLU A 408 -26.16 0.35 32.31
C GLU A 408 -27.44 1.21 32.12
N LEU A 409 -27.54 1.88 30.98
CA LEU A 409 -28.74 2.61 30.56
C LEU A 409 -29.80 1.64 30.02
N TYR A 410 -31.02 1.76 30.51
CA TYR A 410 -32.18 0.99 30.05
C TYR A 410 -33.15 1.90 29.29
N ILE A 411 -33.64 1.43 28.15
CA ILE A 411 -34.63 2.12 27.34
C ILE A 411 -36.01 1.50 27.58
N CYS A 412 -36.99 2.32 27.95
CA CYS A 412 -38.38 1.95 28.18
C CYS A 412 -39.29 2.68 27.19
N LEU A 413 -40.48 2.16 26.90
CA LEU A 413 -41.45 2.79 26.00
C LEU A 413 -42.53 3.50 26.82
N LEU A 414 -42.75 4.80 26.60
CA LEU A 414 -43.63 5.65 27.44
C LEU A 414 -45.12 5.36 27.24
N ASP A 415 -45.54 5.13 25.99
CA ASP A 415 -46.92 4.82 25.65
C ASP A 415 -46.99 4.01 24.35
N SER A 416 -47.58 2.81 24.43
CA SER A 416 -47.79 1.93 23.28
C SER A 416 -48.68 2.52 22.18
N SER A 417 -49.55 3.48 22.53
CA SER A 417 -50.51 4.09 21.58
C SER A 417 -49.87 5.10 20.61
N ARG A 418 -48.69 5.64 20.93
CA ARG A 418 -48.01 6.66 20.09
C ARG A 418 -47.28 6.09 18.88
N ILE A 419 -47.04 4.77 18.86
CA ILE A 419 -46.27 4.12 17.79
C ILE A 419 -47.07 4.04 16.48
N GLU A 420 -48.40 3.95 16.55
CA GLU A 420 -49.25 3.79 15.36
C GLU A 420 -49.37 5.07 14.52
N GLN A 421 -49.11 6.24 15.10
CA GLN A 421 -49.18 7.53 14.37
C GLN A 421 -47.93 7.86 13.56
N LEU A 422 -46.83 7.10 13.75
CA LEU A 422 -45.52 7.38 13.12
C LEU A 422 -45.22 6.51 11.89
N GLN A 423 -46.14 5.64 11.48
CA GLN A 423 -45.95 4.85 10.27
C GLN A 423 -46.36 5.66 9.03
N GLU A 424 -45.39 6.18 8.27
CA GLU A 424 -45.64 6.63 6.90
C GLU A 424 -46.25 5.48 6.08
N THR A 425 -47.35 5.76 5.37
CA THR A 425 -47.92 4.77 4.46
C THR A 425 -46.95 4.50 3.31
N PRO A 426 -46.94 3.28 2.73
CA PRO A 426 -46.13 2.99 1.53
C PRO A 426 -46.36 3.97 0.38
N GLU A 427 -47.57 4.54 0.28
CA GLU A 427 -47.94 5.56 -0.71
C GLU A 427 -47.19 6.89 -0.50
N ALA A 428 -47.11 7.36 0.75
CA ALA A 428 -46.38 8.59 1.10
C ALA A 428 -44.88 8.48 0.79
N MET A 429 -44.28 7.30 1.02
CA MET A 429 -42.89 7.02 0.67
C MET A 429 -42.63 7.13 -0.84
N VAL A 430 -43.54 6.61 -1.66
CA VAL A 430 -43.42 6.66 -3.13
C VAL A 430 -43.54 8.09 -3.63
N GLU A 431 -44.47 8.88 -3.09
CA GLU A 431 -44.69 10.27 -3.49
C GLU A 431 -43.47 11.16 -3.20
N ARG A 432 -42.85 11.01 -2.03
CA ARG A 432 -41.60 11.71 -1.65
C ARG A 432 -40.46 11.39 -2.62
N ALA A 433 -40.29 10.11 -2.98
CA ALA A 433 -39.24 9.67 -3.91
C ALA A 433 -39.43 10.24 -5.32
N VAL A 434 -40.67 10.34 -5.80
CA VAL A 434 -40.99 10.93 -7.11
C VAL A 434 -40.68 12.42 -7.12
N LYS A 435 -41.05 13.16 -6.07
CA LYS A 435 -40.80 14.60 -5.95
C LYS A 435 -39.30 14.94 -5.97
N GLN A 436 -38.50 14.22 -5.18
CA GLN A 436 -37.03 14.41 -5.17
C GLN A 436 -36.40 14.18 -6.54
N ARG A 437 -36.90 13.18 -7.30
CA ARG A 437 -36.41 12.89 -8.65
C ARG A 437 -36.75 14.00 -9.65
N GLN A 438 -37.91 14.66 -9.51
CA GLN A 438 -38.30 15.80 -10.35
C GLN A 438 -37.44 17.03 -10.06
N GLU A 439 -37.23 17.36 -8.78
CA GLU A 439 -36.37 18.49 -8.36
C GLU A 439 -34.93 18.35 -8.89
N ALA A 440 -34.36 17.14 -8.81
CA ALA A 440 -33.02 16.87 -9.34
C ALA A 440 -32.93 17.04 -10.88
N GLN A 441 -33.99 16.72 -11.62
CA GLN A 441 -34.04 16.89 -13.07
C GLN A 441 -34.16 18.37 -13.48
N GLU A 442 -34.91 19.19 -12.74
CA GLU A 442 -35.02 20.62 -13.02
C GLU A 442 -33.69 21.35 -12.79
N LEU A 443 -33.00 21.05 -11.68
CA LEU A 443 -31.68 21.62 -11.38
C LEU A 443 -30.67 21.32 -12.51
N ALA A 444 -30.65 20.07 -13.01
CA ALA A 444 -29.78 19.68 -14.11
C ALA A 444 -30.07 20.46 -15.42
N ARG A 445 -31.34 20.74 -15.71
CA ARG A 445 -31.75 21.54 -16.90
C ARG A 445 -31.33 23.00 -16.79
N GLN A 446 -31.40 23.59 -15.59
CA GLN A 446 -30.96 24.96 -15.35
C GLN A 446 -29.45 25.13 -15.59
N VAL A 447 -28.63 24.25 -15.02
CA VAL A 447 -27.16 24.27 -15.19
C VAL A 447 -26.76 24.13 -16.67
N ALA A 448 -27.49 23.33 -17.45
CA ALA A 448 -27.24 23.17 -18.88
C ALA A 448 -27.52 24.47 -19.68
N ARG A 449 -28.59 25.21 -19.34
CA ARG A 449 -28.92 26.50 -20.00
C ARG A 449 -27.87 27.57 -19.72
N GLU A 450 -27.40 27.68 -18.48
CA GLU A 450 -26.36 28.65 -18.10
C GLU A 450 -25.05 28.41 -18.85
N LYS A 451 -24.60 27.15 -18.94
CA LYS A 451 -23.41 26.78 -19.72
C LYS A 451 -23.54 27.14 -21.20
N ALA A 452 -24.72 26.97 -21.80
CA ALA A 452 -24.96 27.31 -23.20
C ALA A 452 -24.85 28.83 -23.47
N ILE A 453 -25.40 29.67 -22.59
CA ILE A 453 -25.31 31.14 -22.69
C ILE A 453 -23.85 31.62 -22.57
N ALA A 454 -23.11 31.09 -21.59
CA ALA A 454 -21.71 31.44 -21.38
C ALA A 454 -20.83 31.11 -22.59
N ASN A 455 -21.05 29.96 -23.22
CA ASN A 455 -20.33 29.55 -24.43
C ASN A 455 -20.65 30.44 -25.65
N ALA A 456 -21.90 30.87 -25.80
CA ALA A 456 -22.31 31.77 -26.90
C ALA A 456 -21.62 33.14 -26.81
N GLN A 457 -21.54 33.72 -25.60
CA GLN A 457 -20.86 35.01 -25.35
C GLN A 457 -19.36 34.96 -25.67
N LYS A 458 -18.67 33.89 -25.24
CA LYS A 458 -17.24 33.68 -25.55
C LYS A 458 -16.99 33.65 -27.05
N ARG A 459 -17.87 32.97 -27.81
CA ARG A 459 -17.77 32.86 -29.27
C ARG A 459 -17.97 34.21 -29.97
N GLU A 460 -18.92 35.02 -29.52
CA GLU A 460 -19.16 36.35 -30.08
C GLU A 460 -17.97 37.31 -29.86
N ALA A 461 -17.37 37.28 -28.66
CA ALA A 461 -16.19 38.07 -28.34
C ALA A 461 -15.00 37.73 -29.27
N TYR A 462 -14.77 36.43 -29.51
CA TYR A 462 -13.74 35.95 -30.45
C TYR A 462 -13.97 36.48 -31.89
N LEU A 463 -15.21 36.42 -32.39
CA LEU A 463 -15.52 36.86 -33.76
C LEU A 463 -15.40 38.37 -33.93
N LYS A 464 -15.80 39.16 -32.93
CA LYS A 464 -15.58 40.61 -32.90
C LYS A 464 -14.10 40.97 -32.93
N ALA A 465 -13.26 40.26 -32.17
CA ALA A 465 -11.81 40.46 -32.19
C ALA A 465 -11.19 40.12 -33.55
N LYS A 466 -11.64 39.04 -34.20
CA LYS A 466 -11.07 38.56 -35.48
C LYS A 466 -11.44 39.43 -36.69
N TYR A 467 -12.69 39.88 -36.79
CA TYR A 467 -13.20 40.59 -37.97
C TYR A 467 -13.42 42.10 -37.75
N GLY A 468 -13.26 42.60 -36.52
CA GLY A 468 -13.37 44.03 -36.22
C GLY A 468 -14.70 44.62 -36.69
N LYS A 469 -14.62 45.74 -37.43
CA LYS A 469 -15.80 46.44 -37.99
C LYS A 469 -16.58 45.63 -39.04
N ASP A 470 -15.98 44.56 -39.59
CA ASP A 470 -16.63 43.72 -40.60
C ASP A 470 -17.51 42.61 -39.99
N TYR A 471 -17.41 42.37 -38.67
CA TYR A 471 -18.30 41.45 -37.98
C TYR A 471 -19.70 42.04 -37.82
N LEU A 472 -20.71 41.33 -38.32
CA LEU A 472 -22.11 41.60 -38.04
C LEU A 472 -22.66 40.50 -37.14
N THR A 473 -23.40 40.88 -36.09
CA THR A 473 -24.16 39.92 -35.28
C THR A 473 -25.24 39.25 -36.13
N ARG A 474 -25.75 38.09 -35.69
CA ARG A 474 -26.84 37.39 -36.40
C ARG A 474 -28.04 38.29 -36.63
N GLU A 475 -28.38 39.14 -35.67
CA GLU A 475 -29.48 40.10 -35.78
C GLU A 475 -29.20 41.22 -36.79
N GLN A 476 -27.97 41.74 -36.83
CA GLN A 476 -27.58 42.76 -37.81
C GLN A 476 -27.57 42.17 -39.22
N PHE A 477 -27.05 40.96 -39.40
CA PHE A 477 -27.04 40.26 -40.69
C PHE A 477 -28.45 39.99 -41.22
N LEU A 478 -29.41 39.69 -40.34
CA LEU A 478 -30.81 39.48 -40.73
C LEU A 478 -31.55 40.77 -41.11
N LYS A 479 -31.06 41.96 -40.73
CA LYS A 479 -31.68 43.25 -41.14
C LYS A 479 -31.26 43.72 -42.53
N LEU A 480 -30.17 43.15 -43.08
CA LEU A 480 -29.69 43.47 -44.42
C LEU A 480 -30.62 42.96 -45.52
N SER A 481 -30.72 43.70 -46.63
CA SER A 481 -31.39 43.25 -47.85
C SER A 481 -30.68 42.01 -48.45
N PRO A 482 -31.34 41.21 -49.30
CA PRO A 482 -30.70 40.05 -49.93
C PRO A 482 -29.40 40.40 -50.69
N GLU A 483 -29.37 41.56 -51.36
CA GLU A 483 -28.20 42.06 -52.09
C GLU A 483 -27.07 42.45 -51.12
N GLU A 484 -27.39 43.17 -50.05
CA GLU A 484 -26.43 43.54 -49.00
C GLU A 484 -25.85 42.32 -48.29
N ARG A 485 -26.66 41.28 -48.04
CA ARG A 485 -26.18 40.01 -47.48
C ARG A 485 -25.20 39.32 -48.42
N ALA A 486 -25.48 39.28 -49.72
CA ALA A 486 -24.59 38.69 -50.71
C ALA A 486 -23.25 39.46 -50.76
N ALA A 487 -23.30 40.79 -50.75
CA ALA A 487 -22.12 41.65 -50.70
C ALA A 487 -21.30 41.45 -49.41
N HIS A 488 -21.95 41.36 -48.25
CA HIS A 488 -21.27 41.09 -46.96
C HIS A 488 -20.60 39.72 -46.94
N VAL A 489 -21.29 38.68 -47.43
CA VAL A 489 -20.72 37.33 -47.53
C VAL A 489 -19.51 37.29 -48.48
N ALA A 490 -19.58 37.99 -49.62
CA ALA A 490 -18.46 38.12 -50.55
C ALA A 490 -17.26 38.85 -49.89
N LYS A 491 -17.52 39.94 -49.17
CA LYS A 491 -16.50 40.68 -48.39
C LYS A 491 -15.85 39.80 -47.33
N MET A 492 -16.64 39.02 -46.58
CA MET A 492 -16.13 38.10 -45.56
C MET A 492 -15.31 36.94 -46.16
N LYS A 493 -15.66 36.47 -47.36
CA LYS A 493 -14.82 35.50 -48.10
C LYS A 493 -13.47 36.11 -48.50
N GLN A 494 -13.46 37.34 -49.00
CA GLN A 494 -12.22 38.05 -49.34
C GLN A 494 -11.36 38.32 -48.10
N LEU A 495 -11.95 38.78 -46.99
CA LEU A 495 -11.23 38.99 -45.72
C LEU A 495 -10.64 37.70 -45.14
N LYS A 496 -11.31 36.56 -45.31
CA LYS A 496 -10.77 35.24 -44.95
C LYS A 496 -9.55 34.86 -45.82
N LEU A 497 -9.52 35.25 -47.09
CA LEU A 497 -8.37 35.01 -47.97
C LEU A 497 -7.20 35.94 -47.63
N VAL A 498 -7.46 37.25 -47.51
CA VAL A 498 -6.43 38.27 -47.26
C VAL A 498 -5.77 38.13 -45.87
N LYS A 499 -6.54 37.82 -44.82
CA LYS A 499 -5.96 37.59 -43.48
C LYS A 499 -5.24 36.24 -43.35
N ASN A 500 -5.47 35.31 -44.26
CA ASN A 500 -4.72 34.05 -44.32
C ASN A 500 -3.38 34.22 -45.07
N ASP A 501 -3.29 35.13 -46.05
CA ASP A 501 -2.04 35.40 -46.78
C ASP A 501 -1.11 36.38 -46.03
N ASN A 502 -1.65 37.42 -45.37
CA ASN A 502 -0.83 38.40 -44.63
C ASN A 502 -0.32 37.90 -43.26
N GLY A 503 -0.57 36.63 -42.92
CA GLY A 503 -0.04 35.98 -41.71
C GLY A 503 1.21 35.13 -41.95
N ARG A 504 1.83 35.20 -43.14
CA ARG A 504 3.00 34.41 -43.51
C ARG A 504 4.34 35.18 -43.57
N ASP A 505 4.33 36.51 -43.45
CA ASP A 505 5.54 37.36 -43.33
C ASP A 505 5.54 38.09 -41.98
N ASN A 506 5.92 37.37 -40.91
CA ASN A 506 6.47 37.79 -39.61
C ASN A 506 6.55 36.54 -38.71
#